data_AF-A0A0L6WEJ8-F1
#
_entry.id   AF-A0A0L6WEJ8-F1
#
_cell.length_a   1.000
_cell.length_b   1.000
_cell.length_c   1.000
_cell.angle_alpha   90.00
_cell.angle_beta   90.00
_cell.angle_gamma   90.00
#
_symmetry.space_group_name_H-M   'P 1'
#
loop_
_entity.id
_entity.type
_entity.pdbx_description
1 polymer ?
#
loop_
_entity_poly.entity_id
_entity_poly.type
_entity_poly.pdbx_seq_one_letter_code
_entity_poly.pdbx_strand_id
1 'polypeptide(L)'
;MPPSFTSSQVSGSMSNVFDVSYRIKVVWEATNAIDVPFVLKVPILFYPDHDPRSVVASSENPQSWLEMPLNSDRPMPFRCAVTLPTLVTFPRPSSIPYFVVFTTVPRSPALAREVAADATITVSLVRQVNVTEQVESLSTLPTIPMSASLKSDILRNKLLKRIGRDGQSPVRAMKILEKTPDLQDKPLPPLPNRTFTETTLLQNSMNIGFPKRPRLRFDGRSHPSLEDYAALPDGLYKNKILVSEDVLPSIDCAGLNVKFYLDVSVLVGLDDFRARIPVCLM
;
A
#
# COMPACT_ATOMS: atom_id res chain seq x y z
N MET A 1 -1.48 -1.25 -16.85
CA MET A 1 -0.77 0.04 -16.79
C MET A 1 -1.66 1.02 -16.04
N PRO A 2 -1.18 1.78 -15.05
CA PRO A 2 -2.01 2.77 -14.36
C PRO A 2 -2.51 3.87 -15.32
N PRO A 3 -3.62 4.56 -15.01
CA PRO A 3 -4.04 5.75 -15.74
C PRO A 3 -2.97 6.85 -15.77
N SER A 4 -2.99 7.67 -16.81
CA SER A 4 -2.21 8.90 -16.87
C SER A 4 -2.82 9.93 -15.92
N PHE A 5 -2.00 10.49 -15.04
CA PHE A 5 -2.46 11.56 -14.15
C PHE A 5 -1.29 12.42 -13.68
N THR A 6 -1.59 13.67 -13.38
CA THR A 6 -0.67 14.61 -12.78
C THR A 6 -1.22 15.03 -11.42
N SER A 7 -0.40 14.89 -10.37
CA SER A 7 -0.71 15.41 -9.05
C SER A 7 0.21 16.59 -8.77
N SER A 8 -0.37 17.73 -8.44
CA SER A 8 0.36 18.90 -7.97
C SER A 8 -0.10 19.22 -6.55
N GLN A 9 0.80 19.07 -5.59
CA GLN A 9 0.54 19.51 -4.23
C GLN A 9 1.20 20.88 -4.01
N VAL A 10 0.37 21.90 -3.81
CA VAL A 10 0.84 23.23 -3.39
C VAL A 10 0.76 23.26 -1.87
N SER A 11 1.86 22.93 -1.19
CA SER A 11 1.94 22.98 0.27
C SER A 11 3.33 23.49 0.69
N GLY A 12 3.43 24.81 0.92
CA GLY A 12 4.70 25.47 1.32
C GLY A 12 5.62 25.84 0.16
N SER A 13 6.89 26.16 0.47
CA SER A 13 7.90 26.69 -0.47
C SER A 13 8.45 25.69 -1.50
N MET A 14 7.93 24.45 -1.53
CA MET A 14 8.33 23.39 -2.45
C MET A 14 7.08 22.79 -3.08
N SER A 15 6.86 23.04 -4.37
CA SER A 15 5.83 22.36 -5.16
C SER A 15 6.34 21.00 -5.60
N ASN A 16 5.83 19.92 -4.99
CA ASN A 16 6.08 18.58 -5.49
C ASN A 16 5.02 18.27 -6.54
N VAL A 17 5.47 18.10 -7.78
CA VAL A 17 4.64 17.67 -8.90
C VAL A 17 5.12 16.29 -9.33
N PHE A 18 4.20 15.34 -9.38
CA PHE A 18 4.47 14.03 -9.96
C PHE A 18 3.43 13.72 -11.03
N ASP A 19 3.90 13.05 -12.07
CA ASP A 19 3.11 12.74 -13.25
C ASP A 19 3.39 11.31 -13.71
N VAL A 20 2.32 10.60 -14.06
CA VAL A 20 2.40 9.33 -14.76
C VAL A 20 2.05 9.59 -16.21
N SER A 21 3.06 9.79 -17.04
CA SER A 21 2.90 9.93 -18.49
C SER A 21 3.55 8.79 -19.23
N TYR A 22 2.85 8.30 -20.25
CA TYR A 22 3.37 7.31 -21.18
C TYR A 22 3.86 8.01 -22.43
N ARG A 23 4.99 7.56 -22.96
CA ARG A 23 5.54 8.07 -24.21
C ARG A 23 6.15 6.95 -25.03
N ILE A 24 5.85 6.92 -26.33
CA ILE A 24 6.57 6.12 -27.30
C ILE A 24 7.84 6.89 -27.65
N LYS A 25 9.00 6.27 -27.44
CA LYS A 25 10.30 6.82 -27.83
C LYS A 25 10.80 6.05 -29.06
N VAL A 26 10.80 6.69 -30.22
CA VAL A 26 11.42 6.16 -31.44
C VAL A 26 12.81 6.76 -31.55
N VAL A 27 13.83 5.90 -31.54
CA VAL A 27 15.23 6.29 -31.70
C VAL A 27 15.68 5.83 -33.08
N TRP A 28 16.11 6.77 -33.91
CA TRP A 28 16.77 6.48 -35.18
C TRP A 28 18.27 6.43 -34.92
N GLU A 29 18.84 5.24 -35.00
CA GLU A 29 20.29 5.05 -34.94
C GLU A 29 20.89 5.32 -36.31
N ALA A 30 21.75 6.33 -36.40
CA ALA A 30 22.45 6.62 -37.63
C ALA A 30 23.50 5.55 -37.90
N THR A 31 23.70 5.21 -39.18
CA THR A 31 24.63 4.16 -39.60
C THR A 31 26.10 4.52 -39.32
N ASN A 32 26.39 5.80 -39.11
CA ASN A 32 27.72 6.31 -38.81
C ASN A 32 27.84 6.68 -37.33
N ALA A 33 28.95 6.30 -36.69
CA ALA A 33 29.21 6.56 -35.27
C ALA A 33 29.37 8.06 -34.90
N ILE A 34 29.38 8.96 -35.89
CA ILE A 34 29.55 10.41 -35.71
C ILE A 34 28.19 11.12 -35.64
N ASP A 35 27.13 10.50 -36.15
CA ASP A 35 25.82 11.13 -36.27
C ASP A 35 25.03 11.00 -34.95
N VAL A 36 24.48 12.12 -34.49
CA VAL A 36 23.65 12.19 -33.28
C VAL A 36 22.33 11.44 -33.54
N PRO A 37 21.92 10.50 -32.67
CA PRO A 37 20.67 9.78 -32.86
C PRO A 37 19.48 10.73 -32.84
N PHE A 38 18.56 10.57 -33.79
CA PHE A 38 17.31 11.33 -33.80
C PHE A 38 16.29 10.65 -32.90
N VAL A 39 15.64 11.40 -32.01
CA VAL A 39 14.70 10.86 -31.02
C VAL A 39 13.34 11.54 -31.16
N LEU A 40 12.32 10.78 -31.59
CA LEU A 40 10.92 11.20 -31.59
C LEU A 40 10.23 10.67 -30.33
N LYS A 41 9.54 11.56 -29.60
CA LYS A 41 8.74 11.21 -28.41
C LYS A 41 7.27 11.52 -28.68
N VAL A 42 6.40 10.51 -28.65
CA VAL A 42 4.95 10.65 -28.83
C VAL A 42 4.24 10.32 -27.53
N PRO A 43 3.47 11.24 -26.92
CA PRO A 43 2.75 10.95 -25.68
C PRO A 43 1.58 9.99 -25.92
N ILE A 44 1.32 9.11 -24.94
CA ILE A 44 0.13 8.26 -24.88
C ILE A 44 -0.64 8.65 -23.62
N LEU A 45 -1.93 8.91 -23.77
CA LEU A 45 -2.85 9.14 -22.65
C LEU A 45 -3.58 7.84 -22.35
N PHE A 46 -3.39 7.32 -21.14
CA PHE A 46 -4.09 6.13 -20.68
C PHE A 46 -5.23 6.55 -19.75
N TYR A 47 -6.47 6.47 -20.21
CA TYR A 47 -7.63 6.80 -19.38
C TYR A 47 -8.09 5.56 -18.60
N PRO A 48 -8.63 5.74 -17.38
CA PRO A 48 -9.32 4.65 -16.71
C PRO A 48 -10.50 4.20 -17.58
N ASP A 49 -10.75 2.90 -17.65
CA ASP A 49 -11.88 2.37 -18.41
C ASP A 49 -13.19 2.83 -17.73
N HIS A 50 -14.03 3.56 -18.47
CA HIS A 50 -15.28 4.13 -17.94
C HIS A 50 -16.46 3.17 -18.04
N ASP A 51 -16.26 1.92 -18.49
CA ASP A 51 -17.35 0.96 -18.63
C ASP A 51 -17.58 0.17 -17.31
N PRO A 52 -18.60 0.52 -16.50
CA PRO A 52 -18.93 -0.19 -15.25
C PRO A 52 -19.53 -1.59 -15.48
N ARG A 53 -19.48 -2.12 -16.71
CA ARG A 53 -20.25 -3.29 -17.14
C ARG A 53 -19.50 -4.62 -17.03
N SER A 54 -18.20 -4.63 -16.74
CA SER A 54 -17.39 -5.86 -16.84
C SER A 54 -17.06 -6.55 -15.51
N VAL A 55 -17.27 -5.93 -14.35
CA VAL A 55 -16.90 -6.54 -13.07
C VAL A 55 -18.14 -6.96 -12.29
N VAL A 56 -18.64 -8.15 -12.66
CA VAL A 56 -19.41 -9.10 -11.84
C VAL A 56 -20.01 -8.50 -10.57
N ALA A 57 -21.07 -7.71 -10.73
CA ALA A 57 -22.08 -7.53 -9.69
C ALA A 57 -22.88 -8.83 -9.61
N SER A 58 -22.25 -9.91 -9.16
CA SER A 58 -23.02 -11.03 -8.61
C SER A 58 -23.79 -10.43 -7.45
N SER A 59 -25.11 -10.50 -7.53
CA SER A 59 -26.02 -10.04 -6.48
C SER A 59 -25.94 -10.96 -5.26
N GLU A 60 -24.74 -11.32 -4.83
CA GLU A 60 -24.52 -12.03 -3.58
C GLU A 60 -24.93 -11.08 -2.46
N ASN A 61 -25.94 -11.52 -1.73
CA ASN A 61 -26.57 -10.84 -0.61
C ASN A 61 -25.61 -9.90 0.15
N PRO A 62 -25.90 -8.60 0.29
CA PRO A 62 -25.16 -7.68 1.15
C PRO A 62 -25.45 -7.95 2.64
N GLN A 63 -25.46 -9.22 3.03
CA GLN A 63 -25.72 -9.67 4.40
C GLN A 63 -24.47 -9.68 5.26
N SER A 64 -23.28 -9.64 4.67
CA SER A 64 -22.04 -9.57 5.44
C SER A 64 -21.57 -8.11 5.55
N TRP A 65 -21.41 -7.67 6.80
CA TRP A 65 -20.83 -6.39 7.15
C TRP A 65 -19.52 -6.64 7.88
N LEU A 66 -18.44 -5.99 7.43
CA LEU A 66 -17.18 -5.94 8.14
C LEU A 66 -17.35 -5.02 9.36
N GLU A 67 -17.15 -5.56 10.56
CA GLU A 67 -17.10 -4.78 11.80
C GLU A 67 -15.65 -4.53 12.21
N MET A 68 -15.31 -3.26 12.42
CA MET A 68 -13.99 -2.83 12.88
C MET A 68 -14.13 -2.05 14.18
N PRO A 69 -13.56 -2.51 15.31
CA PRO A 69 -13.60 -1.76 16.56
C PRO A 69 -12.79 -0.47 16.43
N LEU A 70 -13.29 0.62 17.01
CA LEU A 70 -12.50 1.83 17.21
C LEU A 70 -11.73 1.70 18.52
N ASN A 71 -10.44 2.01 18.46
CA ASN A 71 -9.55 1.91 19.60
C ASN A 71 -9.49 3.25 20.34
N SER A 72 -9.57 3.20 21.66
CA SER A 72 -9.30 4.33 22.56
C SER A 72 -7.98 4.11 23.28
N ASP A 73 -7.27 5.20 23.59
CA ASP A 73 -6.00 5.13 24.35
C ASP A 73 -6.20 4.73 25.82
N ARG A 74 -7.43 4.91 26.32
CA ARG A 74 -7.81 4.66 27.71
C ARG A 74 -8.96 3.65 27.76
N PRO A 75 -9.07 2.87 28.85
CA PRO A 75 -10.22 1.98 29.04
C PRO A 75 -11.49 2.81 29.23
N MET A 76 -12.53 2.50 28.45
CA MET A 76 -13.79 3.23 28.44
C MET A 76 -14.97 2.34 28.83
N PRO A 77 -16.00 2.90 29.51
CA PRO A 77 -17.22 2.17 29.87
C PRO A 77 -18.17 1.98 28.68
N PHE A 78 -17.66 2.08 27.46
CA PHE A 78 -18.37 1.80 26.21
C PHE A 78 -17.37 1.43 25.12
N ARG A 79 -17.88 0.82 24.06
CA ARG A 79 -17.12 0.42 22.87
C ARG A 79 -17.76 1.08 21.66
N CYS A 80 -16.93 1.49 20.71
CA CYS A 80 -17.38 1.97 19.42
C CYS A 80 -16.88 1.02 18.33
N ALA A 81 -17.67 0.83 17.28
CA ALA A 81 -17.26 0.13 16.08
C ALA A 81 -17.77 0.86 14.84
N VAL A 82 -17.04 0.73 13.74
CA VAL A 82 -17.52 1.10 12.41
C VAL A 82 -17.78 -0.16 11.62
N THR A 83 -18.87 -0.17 10.87
CA THR A 83 -19.21 -1.26 9.96
C THR A 83 -19.31 -0.78 8.52
N LEU A 84 -18.79 -1.60 7.61
CA LEU A 84 -18.82 -1.41 6.16
C LEU A 84 -19.32 -2.69 5.48
N PRO A 85 -19.77 -2.65 4.21
CA PRO A 85 -19.95 -3.86 3.43
C PRO A 85 -18.64 -4.69 3.41
N THR A 86 -18.73 -6.01 3.51
CA THR A 86 -17.55 -6.90 3.53
C THR A 86 -16.68 -6.74 2.29
N LEU A 87 -17.33 -6.54 1.14
CA LEU A 87 -16.65 -6.13 -0.07
C LEU A 87 -16.31 -4.64 0.05
N VAL A 88 -15.13 -4.35 0.59
CA VAL A 88 -14.58 -2.98 0.70
C VAL A 88 -14.05 -2.46 -0.64
N THR A 89 -14.68 -2.87 -1.74
CA THR A 89 -14.33 -2.45 -3.10
C THR A 89 -15.51 -1.74 -3.75
N PHE A 90 -15.30 -0.49 -4.15
CA PHE A 90 -16.35 0.42 -4.60
C PHE A 90 -16.01 1.04 -5.96
N PRO A 91 -16.94 1.08 -6.93
CA PRO A 91 -16.69 1.72 -8.22
C PRO A 91 -16.68 3.26 -8.11
N ARG A 92 -15.96 3.94 -9.01
CA ARG A 92 -16.03 5.40 -9.22
C ARG A 92 -17.02 5.65 -10.37
N PRO A 93 -18.23 6.23 -10.19
CA PRO A 93 -18.70 7.08 -9.10
C PRO A 93 -19.81 6.42 -8.26
N SER A 94 -19.45 5.79 -7.15
CA SER A 94 -20.42 5.20 -6.21
C SER A 94 -20.37 5.84 -4.84
N SER A 95 -21.15 5.30 -3.92
CA SER A 95 -21.12 5.70 -2.52
C SER A 95 -20.59 4.58 -1.65
N ILE A 96 -19.75 4.90 -0.68
CA ILE A 96 -19.27 3.98 0.36
C ILE A 96 -20.22 4.09 1.55
N PRO A 97 -21.17 3.15 1.74
CA PRO A 97 -22.04 3.17 2.91
C PRO A 97 -21.25 2.73 4.15
N TYR A 98 -21.55 3.35 5.29
CA TYR A 98 -20.95 2.97 6.56
C TYR A 98 -21.94 3.19 7.70
N PHE A 99 -21.71 2.48 8.79
CA PHE A 99 -22.35 2.74 10.07
C PHE A 99 -21.32 2.93 11.16
N VAL A 100 -21.58 3.83 12.09
CA VAL A 100 -20.84 3.92 13.34
C VAL A 100 -21.82 3.57 14.46
N VAL A 101 -21.42 2.65 15.33
CA VAL A 101 -22.23 2.16 16.43
C VAL A 101 -21.44 2.25 17.73
N PHE A 102 -22.16 2.37 18.84
CA PHE A 102 -21.57 2.21 20.16
C PHE A 102 -22.45 1.38 21.09
N THR A 103 -21.81 0.79 22.10
CA THR A 103 -22.46 0.02 23.15
C THR A 103 -21.76 0.25 24.49
N THR A 104 -22.53 0.58 25.52
CA THR A 104 -22.06 0.74 26.90
C THR A 104 -21.78 -0.61 27.57
N VAL A 105 -20.73 -0.69 28.37
CA VAL A 105 -20.28 -1.90 29.07
C VAL A 105 -19.89 -1.55 30.51
N PRO A 106 -20.69 -1.94 31.53
CA PRO A 106 -22.00 -2.59 31.43
C PRO A 106 -23.05 -1.67 30.79
N ARG A 107 -24.15 -2.25 30.30
CA ARG A 107 -25.24 -1.48 29.67
C ARG A 107 -25.81 -0.47 30.66
N SER A 108 -25.76 0.83 30.31
CA SER A 108 -26.25 1.92 31.14
C SER A 108 -27.05 2.91 30.29
N PRO A 109 -28.39 2.99 30.45
CA PRO A 109 -29.22 3.94 29.70
C PRO A 109 -28.91 5.42 29.98
N ALA A 110 -28.35 5.74 31.15
CA ALA A 110 -27.92 7.09 31.47
C ALA A 110 -26.69 7.49 30.65
N LEU A 111 -25.63 6.67 30.73
CA LEU A 111 -24.41 6.86 29.95
C LEU A 111 -24.68 6.81 28.44
N ALA A 112 -25.54 5.89 28.00
CA ALA A 112 -25.91 5.79 26.58
C ALA A 112 -26.56 7.08 26.06
N ARG A 113 -27.37 7.77 26.88
CA ARG A 113 -27.97 9.06 26.48
C ARG A 113 -26.93 10.18 26.41
N GLU A 114 -25.99 10.21 27.34
CA GLU A 114 -24.87 11.17 27.36
C GLU A 114 -23.99 10.99 26.11
N VAL A 115 -23.50 9.77 25.87
CA VAL A 115 -22.70 9.45 24.68
C VAL A 115 -23.48 9.74 23.40
N ALA A 116 -24.76 9.39 23.33
CA ALA A 116 -25.58 9.65 22.15
C ALA A 116 -25.84 11.14 21.89
N ALA A 117 -25.79 12.00 22.91
CA ALA A 117 -25.98 13.44 22.75
C ALA A 117 -24.67 14.16 22.40
N ASP A 118 -23.57 13.78 23.06
CA ASP A 118 -22.35 14.59 23.08
C ASP A 118 -21.25 14.06 22.16
N ALA A 119 -21.37 12.83 21.64
CA ALA A 119 -20.37 12.26 20.75
C ALA A 119 -20.20 13.08 19.46
N THR A 120 -18.97 13.37 19.06
CA THR A 120 -18.66 13.96 17.76
C THR A 120 -18.06 12.89 16.86
N ILE A 121 -18.79 12.53 15.81
CA ILE A 121 -18.42 11.49 14.85
C ILE A 121 -17.84 12.16 13.62
N THR A 122 -16.62 11.79 13.24
CA THR A 122 -15.96 12.29 12.03
C THR A 122 -15.50 11.13 11.18
N VAL A 123 -15.87 11.14 9.91
CA VAL A 123 -15.55 10.10 8.93
C VAL A 123 -14.97 10.76 7.70
N SER A 124 -13.73 10.40 7.37
CA SER A 124 -12.94 11.02 6.32
C SER A 124 -12.46 9.99 5.32
N LEU A 125 -12.63 10.26 4.03
CA LEU A 125 -11.99 9.49 2.95
C LEU A 125 -10.64 10.13 2.64
N VAL A 126 -9.58 9.36 2.86
CA VAL A 126 -8.20 9.80 2.71
C VAL A 126 -7.53 9.00 1.60
N ARG A 127 -6.90 9.70 0.65
CA ARG A 127 -6.03 9.11 -0.37
C ARG A 127 -4.59 9.16 0.11
N GLN A 128 -3.88 8.05 -0.01
CA GLN A 128 -2.44 7.98 0.19
C GLN A 128 -1.77 7.55 -1.11
N VAL A 129 -0.86 8.38 -1.61
CA VAL A 129 -0.05 8.09 -2.80
C VAL A 129 1.38 7.88 -2.36
N ASN A 130 1.94 6.71 -2.66
CA ASN A 130 3.32 6.36 -2.42
C ASN A 130 4.05 6.18 -3.76
N VAL A 131 5.09 6.97 -3.99
CA VAL A 131 5.96 6.85 -5.17
C VAL A 131 7.33 6.36 -4.69
N THR A 132 7.78 5.21 -5.19
CA THR A 132 9.11 4.68 -4.91
C THR A 132 9.96 4.87 -6.16
N GLU A 133 10.99 5.71 -6.06
CA GLU A 133 11.96 5.90 -7.12
C GLU A 133 12.75 4.59 -7.30
N GLN A 134 12.59 3.96 -8.45
CA GLN A 134 13.45 2.84 -8.83
C GLN A 134 14.77 3.43 -9.31
N VAL A 135 15.81 3.31 -8.49
CA VAL A 135 17.17 3.50 -8.97
C VAL A 135 17.43 2.35 -9.93
N GLU A 136 17.39 2.62 -11.23
CA GLU A 136 17.88 1.69 -12.24
C GLU A 136 19.35 1.44 -11.89
N SER A 137 19.63 0.30 -11.24
CA SER A 137 20.99 -0.16 -11.06
C SER A 137 21.55 -0.31 -12.46
N LEU A 138 22.51 0.54 -12.84
CA LEU A 138 23.24 0.45 -14.09
C LEU A 138 23.71 -0.99 -14.24
N SER A 139 23.02 -1.76 -15.08
CA SER A 139 23.40 -3.13 -15.34
C SER A 139 24.80 -3.08 -15.92
N THR A 140 25.71 -3.77 -15.24
CA THR A 140 27.10 -3.92 -15.62
C THR A 140 27.17 -4.22 -17.11
N LEU A 141 28.00 -3.46 -17.84
CA LEU A 141 28.20 -3.58 -19.28
C LEU A 141 28.24 -5.06 -19.72
N PRO A 142 27.65 -5.43 -20.87
CA PRO A 142 27.79 -6.78 -21.41
C PRO A 142 29.27 -7.06 -21.64
N THR A 143 29.80 -8.06 -20.93
CA THR A 143 31.14 -8.60 -21.13
C THR A 143 31.34 -8.85 -22.63
N ILE A 144 32.21 -8.07 -23.25
CA ILE A 144 32.62 -8.25 -24.65
C ILE A 144 33.20 -9.68 -24.75
N PRO A 145 32.64 -10.58 -25.57
CA PRO A 145 33.32 -11.83 -25.86
C PRO A 145 34.58 -11.52 -26.67
N MET A 146 35.76 -11.62 -26.04
CA MET A 146 37.03 -11.60 -26.77
C MET A 146 37.11 -12.86 -27.63
N SER A 147 36.79 -12.70 -28.91
CA SER A 147 37.04 -13.67 -29.96
C SER A 147 38.53 -13.71 -30.32
N ALA A 148 39.05 -14.93 -30.39
CA ALA A 148 40.20 -15.37 -31.20
C ALA A 148 41.63 -14.97 -30.77
N SER A 149 42.34 -15.93 -30.18
CA SER A 149 43.77 -16.13 -30.44
C SER A 149 44.04 -17.61 -30.73
N LEU A 150 44.51 -17.87 -31.96
CA LEU A 150 44.86 -19.16 -32.51
C LEU A 150 46.28 -19.58 -32.07
N LYS A 151 46.39 -20.85 -31.67
CA LYS A 151 47.53 -21.77 -31.82
C LYS A 151 48.93 -21.32 -31.35
N SER A 152 49.48 -22.06 -30.38
CA SER A 152 50.76 -22.75 -30.58
C SER A 152 50.95 -23.91 -29.60
N ASP A 153 50.92 -25.12 -30.16
CA ASP A 153 51.40 -26.35 -29.54
C ASP A 153 52.93 -26.41 -29.64
N ILE A 154 53.66 -26.49 -28.53
CA ILE A 154 55.01 -27.12 -28.49
C ILE A 154 55.18 -27.95 -27.21
N LEU A 155 55.08 -29.25 -27.45
CA LEU A 155 55.64 -30.45 -26.81
C LEU A 155 56.90 -30.37 -25.91
N ARG A 156 57.00 -31.38 -25.02
CA ARG A 156 58.21 -32.08 -24.46
C ARG A 156 58.87 -31.42 -23.22
N ASN A 157 59.29 -32.09 -22.12
CA ASN A 157 59.76 -33.46 -21.87
C ASN A 157 59.76 -33.86 -20.36
N LYS A 158 59.40 -35.14 -20.12
CA LYS A 158 60.03 -36.19 -19.28
C LYS A 158 60.78 -35.89 -17.95
N LEU A 159 60.23 -36.49 -16.88
CA LEU A 159 60.82 -37.52 -15.98
C LEU A 159 62.29 -37.40 -15.54
N LEU A 160 62.49 -37.22 -14.22
CA LEU A 160 63.48 -37.99 -13.44
C LEU A 160 62.94 -38.32 -12.04
N LYS A 161 62.86 -39.63 -11.76
CA LYS A 161 62.76 -40.22 -10.42
C LYS A 161 64.13 -40.18 -9.75
N ARG A 162 64.23 -39.84 -8.46
CA ARG A 162 65.26 -40.40 -7.57
C ARG A 162 64.73 -40.63 -6.16
N ILE A 163 65.09 -41.82 -5.68
CA ILE A 163 64.81 -42.50 -4.42
C ILE A 163 65.55 -41.87 -3.23
N GLY A 164 64.93 -41.89 -2.05
CA GLY A 164 65.56 -41.67 -0.76
C GLY A 164 64.63 -42.13 0.36
N ARG A 165 65.03 -43.21 1.05
CA ARG A 165 64.29 -43.94 2.08
C ARG A 165 64.62 -43.37 3.47
N ASP A 166 63.66 -43.56 4.37
CA ASP A 166 63.75 -43.62 5.83
C ASP A 166 64.16 -42.39 6.65
N GLY A 167 63.25 -42.05 7.58
CA GLY A 167 63.64 -42.06 8.98
C GLY A 167 63.66 -40.70 9.68
N GLN A 168 62.79 -40.61 10.69
CA GLN A 168 62.87 -39.74 11.87
C GLN A 168 62.19 -38.36 11.79
N SER A 169 61.06 -38.30 12.51
CA SER A 169 60.53 -37.14 13.22
C SER A 169 61.65 -36.37 13.93
N PRO A 170 61.72 -35.03 13.82
CA PRO A 170 61.18 -34.21 14.92
C PRO A 170 60.59 -32.84 14.52
N VAL A 171 59.69 -32.35 15.37
CA VAL A 171 59.48 -30.94 15.77
C VAL A 171 59.86 -29.87 14.74
N ARG A 172 58.87 -29.18 14.14
CA ARG A 172 59.12 -27.90 13.48
C ARG A 172 57.99 -26.89 13.72
N ALA A 173 58.40 -25.81 14.37
CA ALA A 173 57.70 -24.54 14.45
C ALA A 173 57.16 -24.13 13.06
N MET A 174 55.84 -23.95 12.98
CA MET A 174 55.23 -23.28 11.85
C MET A 174 55.53 -21.79 11.94
N LYS A 175 56.45 -21.32 11.09
CA LYS A 175 56.46 -19.93 10.66
C LYS A 175 55.21 -19.73 9.79
N ILE A 176 54.29 -18.96 10.34
CA ILE A 176 53.11 -18.42 9.68
C ILE A 176 53.61 -17.58 8.49
N LEU A 177 53.36 -18.10 7.29
CA LEU A 177 53.57 -17.39 6.03
C LEU A 177 52.32 -16.54 5.79
N GLU A 178 52.51 -15.22 5.82
CA GLU A 178 51.51 -14.22 5.46
C GLU A 178 50.92 -14.55 4.08
N LYS A 179 49.65 -14.96 4.11
CA LYS A 179 48.80 -15.08 2.92
C LYS A 179 47.93 -13.83 2.91
N THR A 180 48.31 -12.88 2.07
CA THR A 180 47.54 -11.66 1.78
C THR A 180 46.10 -12.07 1.43
N PRO A 181 45.08 -11.62 2.19
CA PRO A 181 43.70 -11.89 1.85
C PRO A 181 43.35 -11.08 0.60
N ASP A 182 42.89 -11.77 -0.45
CA ASP A 182 42.26 -11.17 -1.62
C ASP A 182 41.10 -10.27 -1.15
N LEU A 183 41.31 -8.96 -1.26
CA LEU A 183 40.30 -7.92 -1.10
C LEU A 183 39.42 -7.84 -2.36
N GLN A 184 38.92 -8.97 -2.85
CA GLN A 184 37.98 -8.97 -3.97
C GLN A 184 36.57 -8.62 -3.48
N ASP A 185 36.19 -7.37 -3.75
CA ASP A 185 34.87 -6.93 -4.18
C ASP A 185 33.69 -7.38 -3.31
N LYS A 186 33.62 -6.84 -2.08
CA LYS A 186 32.31 -6.73 -1.42
C LYS A 186 31.47 -5.71 -2.19
N PRO A 187 30.28 -6.08 -2.71
CA PRO A 187 29.41 -5.12 -3.39
C PRO A 187 29.06 -3.99 -2.43
N LEU A 188 29.05 -2.76 -2.94
CA LEU A 188 28.62 -1.60 -2.17
C LEU A 188 27.21 -1.83 -1.61
N PRO A 189 26.91 -1.38 -0.38
CA PRO A 189 25.57 -1.49 0.16
C PRO A 189 24.58 -0.79 -0.78
N PRO A 190 23.41 -1.41 -1.04
CA PRO A 190 22.39 -0.81 -1.91
C PRO A 190 21.98 0.54 -1.33
N LEU A 191 21.93 1.57 -2.18
CA LEU A 191 21.46 2.89 -1.79
C LEU A 191 19.97 2.79 -1.39
N PRO A 192 19.54 3.51 -0.33
CA PRO A 192 18.14 3.53 0.05
C PRO A 192 17.31 4.14 -1.08
N ASN A 193 16.31 3.39 -1.57
CA ASN A 193 15.34 3.91 -2.53
C ASN A 193 14.61 5.11 -1.92
N ARG A 194 14.50 6.20 -2.68
CA ARG A 194 13.74 7.37 -2.25
C ARG A 194 12.26 7.06 -2.37
N THR A 195 11.57 7.09 -1.24
CA THR A 195 10.11 6.96 -1.17
C THR A 195 9.48 8.31 -0.87
N PHE A 196 8.56 8.72 -1.73
CA PHE A 196 7.70 9.88 -1.53
C PHE A 196 6.31 9.40 -1.11
N THR A 197 5.75 10.00 -0.06
CA THR A 197 4.39 9.68 0.42
C THR A 197 3.59 10.97 0.52
N GLU A 198 2.49 11.05 -0.22
CA GLU A 198 1.49 12.10 -0.12
C GLU A 198 0.22 11.53 0.52
N THR A 199 -0.39 12.29 1.44
CA THR A 199 -1.70 11.97 2.00
C THR A 199 -2.63 13.16 1.78
N THR A 200 -3.78 12.93 1.14
CA THR A 200 -4.76 13.96 0.78
C THR A 200 -6.13 13.59 1.34
N LEU A 201 -6.78 14.52 2.04
CA LEU A 201 -8.18 14.39 2.46
C LEU A 201 -9.10 14.67 1.26
N LEU A 202 -9.91 13.69 0.86
CA LEU A 202 -10.82 13.83 -0.30
C LEU A 202 -12.21 14.27 0.11
N GLN A 203 -12.76 13.66 1.16
CA GLN A 203 -14.07 14.00 1.68
C GLN A 203 -14.08 13.87 3.19
N ASN A 204 -14.82 14.74 3.87
CA ASN A 204 -15.05 14.68 5.30
C ASN A 204 -16.55 14.78 5.62
N SER A 205 -17.00 13.97 6.57
CA SER A 205 -18.36 14.00 7.12
C SER A 205 -18.27 14.07 8.63
N MET A 206 -18.89 15.09 9.21
CA MET A 206 -18.94 15.31 10.66
C MET A 206 -20.39 15.30 11.12
N ASN A 207 -20.68 14.64 12.24
CA ASN A 207 -21.99 14.63 12.87
C ASN A 207 -21.87 14.71 14.39
N ILE A 208 -22.80 15.41 15.03
CA ILE A 208 -22.90 15.48 16.49
C ILE A 208 -24.01 14.52 16.94
N GLY A 209 -23.69 13.73 17.96
CA GLY A 209 -24.50 12.70 18.55
C GLY A 209 -24.70 11.45 17.67
N PHE A 210 -25.35 10.46 18.28
CA PHE A 210 -25.90 9.29 17.61
C PHE A 210 -27.40 9.50 17.42
N PRO A 211 -27.86 9.84 16.20
CA PRO A 211 -29.23 10.31 15.99
C PRO A 211 -30.28 9.20 16.12
N LYS A 212 -29.88 7.93 16.07
CA LYS A 212 -30.80 6.79 16.08
C LYS A 212 -30.39 5.78 17.13
N ARG A 213 -31.37 5.32 17.91
CA ARG A 213 -31.30 4.05 18.63
C ARG A 213 -31.84 2.95 17.71
N PRO A 214 -31.03 1.93 17.34
CA PRO A 214 -31.51 0.78 16.57
C PRO A 214 -32.77 0.18 17.18
N ARG A 215 -33.72 -0.18 16.32
CA ARG A 215 -34.94 -0.90 16.69
C ARG A 215 -35.08 -2.08 15.75
N LEU A 216 -35.39 -3.25 16.29
CA LEU A 216 -35.71 -4.42 15.47
C LEU A 216 -36.97 -4.11 14.66
N ARG A 217 -36.94 -4.38 13.35
CA ARG A 217 -38.16 -4.32 12.53
C ARG A 217 -39.04 -5.50 12.94
N PHE A 218 -40.30 -5.19 13.21
CA PHE A 218 -41.28 -6.17 13.68
C PHE A 218 -42.11 -6.67 12.49
N ASP A 219 -42.06 -7.96 12.22
CA ASP A 219 -42.77 -8.59 11.08
C ASP A 219 -44.25 -8.93 11.38
N GLY A 220 -44.85 -8.28 12.39
CA GLY A 220 -46.29 -8.40 12.67
C GLY A 220 -46.70 -9.65 13.46
N ARG A 221 -45.84 -10.67 13.60
CA ARG A 221 -46.23 -12.01 14.08
C ARG A 221 -45.84 -12.35 15.52
N SER A 222 -44.85 -11.69 16.12
CA SER A 222 -44.39 -12.03 17.48
C SER A 222 -43.48 -10.95 18.06
N HIS A 223 -43.72 -10.54 19.32
CA HIS A 223 -42.88 -9.56 20.03
C HIS A 223 -41.41 -10.01 20.04
N PRO A 224 -40.43 -9.13 19.76
CA PRO A 224 -39.03 -9.51 19.82
C PRO A 224 -38.68 -9.95 21.23
N SER A 225 -37.78 -10.92 21.36
CA SER A 225 -37.34 -11.35 22.68
C SER A 225 -36.56 -10.22 23.36
N LEU A 226 -36.50 -10.24 24.70
CA LEU A 226 -35.68 -9.28 25.45
C LEU A 226 -34.18 -9.44 25.12
N GLU A 227 -33.76 -10.65 24.77
CA GLU A 227 -32.40 -10.96 24.34
C GLU A 227 -32.06 -10.27 23.01
N ASP A 228 -33.00 -10.25 22.06
CA ASP A 228 -32.83 -9.54 20.78
C ASP A 228 -32.63 -8.03 20.98
N TYR A 229 -33.36 -7.43 21.93
CA TYR A 229 -33.18 -6.02 22.27
C TYR A 229 -31.86 -5.74 22.98
N ALA A 230 -31.37 -6.68 23.81
CA ALA A 230 -30.09 -6.57 24.49
C ALA A 230 -28.89 -6.68 23.52
N ALA A 231 -29.09 -7.35 22.37
CA ALA A 231 -28.09 -7.48 21.31
C ALA A 231 -27.92 -6.20 20.46
N LEU A 232 -28.90 -5.30 20.44
CA LEU A 232 -28.83 -4.08 19.63
C LEU A 232 -27.84 -3.04 20.22
N PRO A 233 -27.10 -2.29 19.39
CA PRO A 233 -26.24 -1.24 19.90
C PRO A 233 -27.05 -0.10 20.56
N ASP A 234 -26.41 0.62 21.48
CA ASP A 234 -27.06 1.72 22.20
C ASP A 234 -27.32 2.93 21.29
N GLY A 235 -26.43 3.17 20.31
CA GLY A 235 -26.61 4.19 19.28
C GLY A 235 -26.04 3.79 17.93
N LEU A 236 -26.60 4.40 16.89
CA LEU A 236 -26.27 4.16 15.49
C LEU A 236 -26.27 5.48 14.71
N TYR A 237 -25.17 5.73 14.02
CA TYR A 237 -25.05 6.72 12.97
C TYR A 237 -24.89 6.00 11.64
N LYS A 238 -25.76 6.34 10.67
CA LYS A 238 -25.77 5.77 9.33
C LYS A 238 -25.49 6.88 8.33
N ASN A 239 -24.49 6.70 7.47
CA ASN A 239 -24.28 7.62 6.36
C ASN A 239 -23.54 6.92 5.19
N LYS A 240 -23.18 7.70 4.17
CA LYS A 240 -22.40 7.26 3.00
C LYS A 240 -21.47 8.39 2.55
N ILE A 241 -20.28 8.03 2.09
CA ILE A 241 -19.34 8.94 1.41
C ILE A 241 -19.58 8.85 -0.10
N LEU A 242 -19.58 9.98 -0.81
CA LEU A 242 -19.77 10.01 -2.26
C LEU A 242 -18.41 10.07 -2.95
N VAL A 243 -18.08 9.07 -3.75
CA VAL A 243 -16.81 9.03 -4.47
C VAL A 243 -16.99 9.76 -5.80
N SER A 244 -16.24 10.83 -6.02
CA SER A 244 -16.24 11.54 -7.30
C SER A 244 -15.65 10.66 -8.40
N GLU A 245 -16.14 10.84 -9.63
CA GLU A 245 -15.63 10.15 -10.82
C GLU A 245 -14.15 10.50 -11.09
N ASP A 246 -13.74 11.72 -10.76
CA ASP A 246 -12.38 12.24 -10.97
C ASP A 246 -11.33 11.67 -10.00
N VAL A 247 -11.75 10.89 -9.00
CA VAL A 247 -10.82 10.28 -8.03
C VAL A 247 -10.01 9.19 -8.75
N LEU A 248 -8.72 9.07 -8.43
CA LEU A 248 -7.90 7.98 -8.98
C LEU A 248 -8.40 6.61 -8.51
N PRO A 249 -8.26 5.54 -9.29
CA PRO A 249 -8.49 4.20 -8.78
C PRO A 249 -7.41 3.83 -7.75
N SER A 250 -7.65 2.76 -7.02
CA SER A 250 -6.59 2.08 -6.27
C SER A 250 -5.59 1.50 -7.27
N ILE A 251 -4.31 1.81 -7.07
CA ILE A 251 -3.23 1.41 -7.97
C ILE A 251 -2.18 0.70 -7.13
N ASP A 252 -1.75 -0.47 -7.59
CA ASP A 252 -0.58 -1.15 -7.05
C ASP A 252 0.32 -1.59 -8.20
N CYS A 253 1.27 -0.72 -8.56
CA CYS A 253 2.25 -1.00 -9.60
C CYS A 253 3.68 -0.67 -9.13
N ALA A 254 4.66 -1.15 -9.88
CA ALA A 254 6.07 -0.95 -9.55
C ALA A 254 6.40 0.55 -9.47
N GLY A 255 6.79 1.00 -8.28
CA GLY A 255 7.15 2.40 -8.04
C GLY A 255 5.98 3.35 -7.77
N LEU A 256 4.71 2.91 -7.86
CA LEU A 256 3.55 3.74 -7.57
C LEU A 256 2.43 2.94 -6.91
N ASN A 257 1.99 3.41 -5.75
CA ASN A 257 0.91 2.81 -4.99
C ASN A 257 -0.10 3.90 -4.56
N VAL A 258 -1.36 3.75 -4.95
CA VAL A 258 -2.46 4.63 -4.55
C VAL A 258 -3.43 3.81 -3.70
N LYS A 259 -3.52 4.15 -2.42
CA LYS A 259 -4.41 3.53 -1.44
C LYS A 259 -5.42 4.52 -0.91
N PHE A 260 -6.58 4.01 -0.52
CA PHE A 260 -7.62 4.79 0.11
C PHE A 260 -7.91 4.24 1.50
N TYR A 261 -8.22 5.14 2.41
CA TYR A 261 -8.53 4.82 3.79
C TYR A 261 -9.78 5.58 4.22
N LEU A 262 -10.65 4.88 4.95
CA LEU A 262 -11.70 5.52 5.73
C LEU A 262 -11.15 5.74 7.14
N ASP A 263 -10.86 7.00 7.46
CA ASP A 263 -10.43 7.42 8.79
C ASP A 263 -11.69 7.78 9.58
N VAL A 264 -11.95 7.05 10.66
CA VAL A 264 -13.13 7.19 11.50
C VAL A 264 -12.67 7.60 12.89
N SER A 265 -13.26 8.66 13.43
CA SER A 265 -13.07 9.08 14.81
C SER A 265 -14.41 9.34 15.50
N VAL A 266 -14.49 8.98 16.78
CA VAL A 266 -15.61 9.31 17.66
C VAL A 266 -15.02 9.95 18.91
N LEU A 267 -15.28 11.23 19.10
CA LEU A 267 -14.84 11.99 20.26
C LEU A 267 -15.99 12.10 21.27
N VAL A 268 -15.78 11.72 22.52
CA VAL A 268 -16.77 11.89 23.60
C VAL A 268 -16.06 12.56 24.77
N GLY A 269 -16.38 13.83 25.03
CA GLY A 269 -15.63 14.64 25.99
C GLY A 269 -14.17 14.79 25.59
N LEU A 270 -13.25 14.18 26.35
CA LEU A 270 -11.80 14.17 26.07
C LEU A 270 -11.32 12.86 25.44
N ASP A 271 -12.20 11.87 25.31
CA ASP A 271 -11.84 10.54 24.88
C ASP A 271 -12.05 10.37 23.38
N ASP A 272 -11.03 9.85 22.71
CA ASP A 272 -10.97 9.75 21.25
C ASP A 272 -10.85 8.28 20.85
N PHE A 273 -11.81 7.83 20.04
CA PHE A 273 -11.86 6.49 19.48
C PHE A 273 -11.55 6.56 18.01
N ARG A 274 -10.49 5.87 17.54
CA ARG A 274 -10.04 5.94 16.15
C ARG A 274 -9.92 4.57 15.49
N ALA A 275 -10.23 4.53 14.20
CA ALA A 275 -9.99 3.40 13.32
C ALA A 275 -9.64 3.92 11.92
N ARG A 276 -8.78 3.17 11.23
CA ARG A 276 -8.38 3.44 9.85
C ARG A 276 -8.61 2.18 9.02
N ILE A 277 -9.60 2.22 8.14
CA ILE A 277 -10.01 1.05 7.35
C ILE A 277 -9.54 1.22 5.91
N PRO A 278 -8.76 0.27 5.35
CA PRO A 278 -8.42 0.33 3.93
C PRO A 278 -9.67 0.10 3.08
N VAL A 279 -9.84 0.91 2.04
CA VAL A 279 -10.90 0.75 1.04
C VAL A 279 -10.28 0.72 -0.35
N CYS A 280 -10.86 -0.09 -1.23
CA CYS A 280 -10.44 -0.22 -2.62
C CYS A 280 -11.43 0.53 -3.52
N LEU A 281 -10.93 1.41 -4.37
CA LEU A 281 -11.71 2.12 -5.37
C LEU A 281 -11.35 1.60 -6.76
N MET A 282 -12.35 1.15 -7.53
CA MET A 282 -12.19 0.68 -8.91
C MET A 282 -12.60 1.77 -9.89
#